data_AF-A0A1I3TIU6-F1
#
_entry.id   AF-A0A1I3TIU6-F1
#
_cell.length_a   1.000
_cell.length_b   1.000
_cell.length_c   1.000
_cell.angle_alpha   90.00
_cell.angle_beta   90.00
_cell.angle_gamma   90.00
#
_symmetry.space_group_name_H-M   'P 1'
#
loop_
_entity.id
_entity.type
_entity.pdbx_description
1 polymer ?
#
loop_
_entity_poly.entity_id
_entity_poly.type
_entity_poly.pdbx_seq_one_letter_code
_entity_poly.pdbx_strand_id
1 'polypeptide(L)'
;MNTIRHGDCIREMNRLKAGSVDLVFADPPFNIGFEYDVYSDSLPFTKYLDWSSQWIKAVHRVLKSNGTFWLAIGDEYAAELKVESQKIGFHCRSWVIWYYTFGVNCSRKFTRSHAHLFHFVKDPNDFVFLADDPENRIPSARQLVYNDSRANPKGRLPDDTWIIRPQDLEDRLQPNEDTWYFPRVAGTFKERAGFHGCQMPEQLLGRIIRTCSEKEAVVLDPFSGSATTAAVAKKLGRKYLGFDLSEEYVKLGTRRLDSIRVGDPLDGSPEPNMSAPKTGRSSVVPGKRSRRQDVVQANSDERMQLAAERQQQLTMEGVLKAFEATHAGYSADRMVADPTLNVQFTDACRELGLMGEPRSWNTLLFRLRKAGKLSTFATTERTALDWKDCDPFLFASEIAWGMLLDEEKAASLDEILGDPILAAEFDGIARRFAPGFDSLHYRWAALKLRKQSHQSKTRAESICLPQKLGKSLSVVDFDPESAPNGSGVYVLGSKKHRKLYVGQAIHLRDRLAGQFAHDRRELWLGYADQHQIKPKDFGIWIRPLQQARPGETMAWQKRLVQEYQPVFNPDLGS
;
A
#
# COMPACT_ATOMS: atom_id res chain seq x y z
N MET A 1 -27.11 26.52 5.39
CA MET A 1 -25.92 26.00 6.10
C MET A 1 -26.21 24.57 6.53
N ASN A 2 -25.18 23.79 6.86
CA ASN A 2 -25.21 22.35 7.18
C ASN A 2 -25.69 21.47 6.01
N THR A 3 -25.09 21.67 4.85
CA THR A 3 -25.43 20.91 3.64
C THR A 3 -24.23 20.83 2.72
N ILE A 4 -24.17 19.75 1.95
CA ILE A 4 -23.39 19.66 0.72
C ILE A 4 -24.36 19.89 -0.44
N ARG A 5 -23.97 20.63 -1.48
CA ARG A 5 -24.81 20.90 -2.64
C ARG A 5 -24.12 20.44 -3.91
N HIS A 6 -24.90 19.83 -4.79
CA HIS A 6 -24.44 19.47 -6.12
C HIS A 6 -24.37 20.72 -7.00
N GLY A 7 -23.19 20.99 -7.58
CA GLY A 7 -22.98 22.09 -8.51
C GLY A 7 -21.53 22.57 -8.60
N ASP A 8 -21.26 23.37 -9.63
CA ASP A 8 -19.97 24.02 -9.84
C ASP A 8 -19.64 24.97 -8.68
N CYS A 9 -18.45 24.79 -8.08
CA CYS A 9 -18.07 25.50 -6.87
C CYS A 9 -17.97 27.02 -7.07
N ILE A 10 -17.52 27.48 -8.24
CA ILE A 10 -17.42 28.91 -8.57
C ILE A 10 -18.82 29.51 -8.63
N ARG A 11 -19.74 28.86 -9.36
CA ARG A 11 -21.14 29.30 -9.48
C ARG A 11 -21.84 29.32 -8.13
N GLU A 12 -21.72 28.24 -7.35
CA GLU A 12 -22.40 28.15 -6.06
C GLU A 12 -21.81 29.12 -5.03
N MET A 13 -20.48 29.28 -4.98
CA MET A 13 -19.86 30.31 -4.14
C MET A 13 -20.30 31.71 -4.54
N ASN A 14 -20.43 32.02 -5.85
CA ASN A 14 -20.88 33.34 -6.32
C ASN A 14 -22.32 33.69 -5.91
N ARG A 15 -23.15 32.70 -5.59
CA ARG A 15 -24.51 32.91 -5.04
C ARG A 15 -24.51 33.22 -3.54
N LEU A 16 -23.41 32.98 -2.83
CA LEU A 16 -23.30 33.28 -1.40
C LEU A 16 -23.09 34.77 -1.15
N LYS A 17 -23.53 35.25 0.02
CA LYS A 17 -23.22 36.60 0.48
C LYS A 17 -21.70 36.74 0.69
N ALA A 18 -21.13 37.87 0.31
CA ALA A 18 -19.72 38.16 0.62
C ALA A 18 -19.51 38.19 2.15
N GLY A 19 -18.34 37.73 2.62
CA GLY A 19 -18.02 37.68 4.04
C GLY A 19 -18.98 36.84 4.89
N SER A 20 -19.48 35.72 4.35
CA SER A 20 -20.43 34.82 5.04
C SER A 20 -19.81 33.55 5.60
N VAL A 21 -18.53 33.29 5.32
CA VAL A 21 -17.80 32.08 5.70
C VAL A 21 -16.61 32.42 6.60
N ASP A 22 -16.40 31.65 7.65
CA ASP A 22 -15.33 31.86 8.64
C ASP A 22 -14.03 31.15 8.23
N LEU A 23 -14.14 29.91 7.75
CA LEU A 23 -13.01 29.09 7.34
C LEU A 23 -13.31 28.40 6.01
N VAL A 24 -12.35 28.40 5.10
CA VAL A 24 -12.40 27.61 3.86
C VAL A 24 -11.28 26.60 3.89
N PHE A 25 -11.57 25.33 3.66
CA PHE A 25 -10.57 24.31 3.36
C PHE A 25 -10.83 23.79 1.96
N ALA A 26 -9.86 23.94 1.05
CA ALA A 26 -9.97 23.49 -0.32
C ALA A 26 -8.95 22.38 -0.61
N ASP A 27 -9.45 21.23 -1.07
CA ASP A 27 -8.69 20.12 -1.63
C ASP A 27 -9.07 19.94 -3.11
N PRO A 28 -8.62 20.86 -4.01
CA PRO A 28 -8.96 20.78 -5.43
C PRO A 28 -8.37 19.53 -6.08
N PRO A 29 -8.82 19.16 -7.29
CA PRO A 29 -8.09 18.24 -8.16
C PRO A 29 -6.65 18.75 -8.39
N PHE A 30 -5.65 17.88 -8.25
CA PHE A 30 -4.23 18.28 -8.31
C PHE A 30 -3.69 18.41 -9.74
N ASN A 31 -4.50 18.10 -10.75
CA ASN A 31 -4.15 18.09 -12.16
C ASN A 31 -3.01 17.10 -12.50
N ILE A 32 -3.14 15.89 -11.97
CA ILE A 32 -2.15 14.80 -12.04
C ILE A 32 -2.65 13.58 -12.83
N GLY A 33 -3.80 13.69 -13.48
CA GLY A 33 -4.44 12.62 -14.24
C GLY A 33 -5.24 11.66 -13.37
N PHE A 34 -5.71 12.08 -12.20
CA PHE A 34 -6.58 11.25 -11.37
C PHE A 34 -7.96 11.05 -12.03
N GLU A 35 -8.47 9.81 -12.03
CA GLU A 35 -9.77 9.49 -12.59
C GLU A 35 -10.89 9.82 -11.60
N TYR A 36 -11.54 10.98 -11.81
CA TYR A 36 -12.82 11.30 -11.17
C TYR A 36 -13.98 10.82 -12.04
N ASP A 37 -15.16 10.69 -11.43
CA ASP A 37 -16.40 10.27 -12.09
C ASP A 37 -16.94 11.31 -13.07
N VAL A 38 -16.81 12.61 -12.75
CA VAL A 38 -17.35 13.72 -13.56
C VAL A 38 -16.27 14.67 -14.10
N TYR A 39 -15.08 14.72 -13.50
CA TYR A 39 -14.04 15.71 -13.80
C TYR A 39 -12.78 15.10 -14.46
N SER A 40 -12.23 15.80 -15.46
CA SER A 40 -10.97 15.41 -16.11
C SER A 40 -9.78 16.13 -15.48
N ASP A 41 -8.96 15.41 -14.73
CA ASP A 41 -7.82 15.94 -13.96
C ASP A 41 -6.52 16.12 -14.79
N SER A 42 -6.65 16.66 -15.99
CA SER A 42 -5.54 16.74 -16.98
C SER A 42 -5.58 18.01 -17.84
N LEU A 43 -6.05 19.11 -17.24
CA LEU A 43 -6.15 20.40 -17.90
C LEU A 43 -4.77 20.95 -18.30
N PRO A 44 -4.64 21.62 -19.46
CA PRO A 44 -3.45 22.38 -19.81
C PRO A 44 -3.10 23.41 -18.73
N PHE A 45 -1.80 23.61 -18.48
CA PHE A 45 -1.26 24.47 -17.41
C PHE A 45 -1.99 25.81 -17.25
N THR A 46 -2.11 26.58 -18.33
CA THR A 46 -2.76 27.91 -18.30
C THR A 46 -4.23 27.81 -17.94
N LYS A 47 -4.96 26.83 -18.49
CA LYS A 47 -6.37 26.62 -18.17
C LYS A 47 -6.58 26.22 -16.72
N TYR A 48 -5.72 25.37 -16.17
CA TYR A 48 -5.79 24.97 -14.77
C TYR A 48 -5.52 26.17 -13.84
N LEU A 49 -4.53 26.99 -14.16
CA LEU A 49 -4.20 28.18 -13.38
C LEU A 49 -5.30 29.24 -13.45
N ASP A 50 -5.86 29.49 -14.63
CA ASP A 50 -6.97 30.43 -14.84
C ASP A 50 -8.23 29.98 -14.12
N TRP A 51 -8.56 28.68 -14.20
CA TRP A 51 -9.66 28.09 -13.44
C TRP A 51 -9.40 28.20 -11.93
N SER A 52 -8.16 27.96 -11.50
CA SER A 52 -7.80 28.05 -10.09
C SER A 52 -7.91 29.46 -9.53
N SER A 53 -7.44 30.44 -10.30
CA SER A 53 -7.59 31.86 -9.98
C SER A 53 -9.07 32.24 -9.81
N GLN A 54 -9.99 31.68 -10.60
CA GLN A 54 -11.42 31.97 -10.50
C GLN A 54 -12.05 31.45 -9.20
N TRP A 55 -11.79 30.20 -8.82
CA TRP A 55 -12.35 29.66 -7.58
C TRP A 55 -11.68 30.29 -6.35
N ILE A 56 -10.37 30.61 -6.39
CA ILE A 56 -9.69 31.34 -5.29
C ILE A 56 -10.28 32.75 -5.12
N LYS A 57 -10.62 33.46 -6.22
CA LYS A 57 -11.31 34.75 -6.16
C LYS A 57 -12.70 34.62 -5.51
N ALA A 58 -13.44 33.57 -5.85
CA ALA A 58 -14.73 33.29 -5.23
C ALA A 58 -14.59 33.00 -3.73
N VAL A 59 -13.58 32.20 -3.34
CA VAL A 59 -13.20 31.96 -1.94
C VAL A 59 -12.88 33.27 -1.21
N HIS A 60 -12.03 34.11 -1.79
CA HIS A 60 -11.70 35.42 -1.24
C HIS A 60 -12.96 36.28 -1.04
N ARG A 61 -13.91 36.27 -1.96
CA ARG A 61 -15.15 37.05 -1.82
C ARG A 61 -16.03 36.56 -0.65
N VAL A 62 -16.21 35.25 -0.50
CA VAL A 62 -17.15 34.68 0.49
C VAL A 62 -16.57 34.61 1.90
N LEU A 63 -15.24 34.56 2.05
CA LEU A 63 -14.55 34.53 3.34
C LEU A 63 -14.72 35.88 4.08
N LYS A 64 -14.91 35.85 5.40
CA LYS A 64 -14.89 37.06 6.25
C LYS A 64 -13.53 37.77 6.20
N SER A 65 -13.48 39.03 6.63
CA SER A 65 -12.22 39.81 6.69
C SER A 65 -11.19 39.16 7.61
N ASN A 66 -11.65 38.60 8.73
CA ASN A 66 -10.84 37.88 9.71
C ASN A 66 -10.85 36.35 9.54
N GLY A 67 -11.37 35.87 8.40
CA GLY A 67 -11.47 34.43 8.12
C GLY A 67 -10.18 33.83 7.58
N THR A 68 -10.11 32.50 7.58
CA THR A 68 -8.93 31.74 7.15
C THR A 68 -9.21 30.85 5.95
N PHE A 69 -8.28 30.80 5.00
CA PHE A 69 -8.32 29.92 3.83
C PHE A 69 -7.15 28.93 3.88
N TRP A 70 -7.46 27.64 3.83
CA TRP A 70 -6.50 26.55 3.70
C TRP A 70 -6.60 25.89 2.33
N LEU A 71 -5.46 25.67 1.69
CA LEU A 71 -5.34 25.04 0.39
C LEU A 71 -4.41 23.82 0.45
N ALA A 72 -4.91 22.65 0.09
CA ALA A 72 -4.11 21.45 -0.15
C ALA A 72 -3.74 21.32 -1.63
N ILE A 73 -2.48 20.98 -1.93
CA ILE A 73 -2.02 20.74 -3.30
C ILE A 73 -0.76 19.85 -3.33
N GLY A 74 -0.55 19.14 -4.45
CA GLY A 74 0.69 18.43 -4.75
C GLY A 74 1.81 19.34 -5.28
N ASP A 75 2.95 18.75 -5.63
CA ASP A 75 4.16 19.49 -6.03
C ASP A 75 3.94 20.38 -7.26
N GLU A 76 3.13 19.93 -8.24
CA GLU A 76 3.05 20.49 -9.60
C GLU A 76 2.63 21.96 -9.65
N TYR A 77 1.77 22.38 -8.73
CA TYR A 77 1.15 23.70 -8.75
C TYR A 77 1.26 24.43 -7.41
N ALA A 78 2.10 23.94 -6.49
CA ALA A 78 2.21 24.51 -5.15
C ALA A 78 2.69 25.97 -5.18
N ALA A 79 3.72 26.27 -5.97
CA ALA A 79 4.26 27.61 -6.09
C ALA A 79 3.26 28.55 -6.80
N GLU A 80 2.67 28.06 -7.89
CA GLU A 80 1.73 28.76 -8.76
C GLU A 80 0.49 29.17 -7.98
N LEU A 81 -0.17 28.23 -7.29
CA LEU A 81 -1.38 28.54 -6.53
C LEU A 81 -1.11 29.43 -5.32
N LYS A 82 0.08 29.32 -4.71
CA LYS A 82 0.50 30.27 -3.67
C LYS A 82 0.61 31.69 -4.23
N VAL A 83 1.33 31.86 -5.33
CA VAL A 83 1.52 33.17 -5.97
C VAL A 83 0.18 33.75 -6.44
N GLU A 84 -0.67 32.95 -7.07
CA GLU A 84 -2.01 33.40 -7.49
C GLU A 84 -2.89 33.81 -6.31
N SER A 85 -2.87 33.06 -5.21
CA SER A 85 -3.58 33.44 -3.99
C SER A 85 -3.12 34.79 -3.45
N GLN A 86 -1.80 35.04 -3.47
CA GLN A 86 -1.23 36.31 -3.04
C GLN A 86 -1.62 37.48 -3.96
N LYS A 87 -1.64 37.26 -5.29
CA LYS A 87 -2.11 38.28 -6.26
C LYS A 87 -3.58 38.66 -6.05
N ILE A 88 -4.41 37.73 -5.57
CA ILE A 88 -5.83 37.96 -5.29
C ILE A 88 -6.05 38.79 -4.02
N GLY A 89 -5.06 38.84 -3.12
CA GLY A 89 -5.12 39.62 -1.88
C GLY A 89 -4.97 38.80 -0.60
N PHE A 90 -4.64 37.50 -0.70
CA PHE A 90 -4.33 36.70 0.49
C PHE A 90 -2.87 36.89 0.96
N HIS A 91 -2.67 36.77 2.27
CA HIS A 91 -1.36 36.71 2.91
C HIS A 91 -1.10 35.29 3.42
N CYS A 92 -0.01 34.68 2.95
CA CYS A 92 0.43 33.36 3.42
C CYS A 92 1.01 33.48 4.84
N ARG A 93 0.38 32.84 5.82
CA ARG A 93 0.89 32.77 7.21
C ARG A 93 1.82 31.60 7.43
N SER A 94 1.50 30.47 6.82
CA SER A 94 2.31 29.24 6.94
C SER A 94 2.23 28.43 5.66
N TRP A 95 3.36 27.85 5.28
CA TRP A 95 3.42 26.79 4.28
C TRP A 95 3.70 25.51 5.02
N VAL A 96 2.63 24.79 5.33
CA VAL A 96 2.71 23.55 6.08
C VAL A 96 3.02 22.39 5.13
N ILE A 97 3.95 21.51 5.53
CA ILE A 97 4.26 20.28 4.82
C ILE A 97 3.57 19.12 5.52
N TRP A 98 2.61 18.48 4.86
CA TRP A 98 2.04 17.23 5.34
C TRP A 98 2.77 16.05 4.70
N TYR A 99 3.66 15.42 5.46
CA TYR A 99 4.43 14.27 5.03
C TYR A 99 3.72 12.96 5.38
N TYR A 100 3.80 11.98 4.48
CA TYR A 100 3.27 10.63 4.63
C TYR A 100 4.22 9.58 4.05
N THR A 101 4.37 8.43 4.73
CA THR A 101 5.37 7.39 4.38
C THR A 101 5.05 6.54 3.17
N PHE A 102 3.80 6.55 2.69
CA PHE A 102 3.37 5.80 1.51
C PHE A 102 3.40 6.71 0.28
N GLY A 103 4.57 6.84 -0.33
CA GLY A 103 4.79 7.63 -1.54
C GLY A 103 4.70 6.82 -2.83
N VAL A 104 4.38 7.50 -3.94
CA VAL A 104 4.50 6.88 -5.28
C VAL A 104 5.98 6.76 -5.62
N ASN A 105 6.45 5.53 -5.88
CA ASN A 105 7.84 5.31 -6.30
C ASN A 105 8.14 6.14 -7.55
N CYS A 106 9.25 6.86 -7.53
CA CYS A 106 9.65 7.73 -8.62
C CYS A 106 11.03 7.27 -9.13
N SER A 107 11.13 6.85 -10.39
CA SER A 107 12.37 6.31 -10.97
C SER A 107 13.36 7.39 -11.45
N ARG A 108 12.91 8.63 -11.61
CA ARG A 108 13.69 9.74 -12.20
C ARG A 108 13.78 10.99 -11.32
N LYS A 109 13.27 10.91 -10.09
CA LYS A 109 13.28 12.00 -9.09
C LYS A 109 13.06 11.43 -7.70
N PHE A 110 13.21 12.26 -6.66
CA PHE A 110 12.89 11.86 -5.30
C PHE A 110 11.42 11.45 -5.15
N THR A 111 11.17 10.43 -4.33
CA THR A 111 9.85 9.90 -4.02
C THR A 111 8.93 10.99 -3.49
N ARG A 112 7.69 10.98 -3.99
CA ARG A 112 6.64 11.89 -3.51
C ARG A 112 6.05 11.38 -2.21
N SER A 113 6.42 12.00 -1.11
CA SER A 113 6.01 11.60 0.24
C SER A 113 5.36 12.73 1.04
N HIS A 114 4.85 13.76 0.37
CA HIS A 114 4.19 14.88 1.05
C HIS A 114 3.14 15.57 0.18
N ALA A 115 2.33 16.42 0.82
CA ALA A 115 1.47 17.40 0.20
C ALA A 115 1.69 18.76 0.86
N HIS A 116 1.38 19.83 0.14
CA HIS A 116 1.51 21.20 0.62
C HIS A 116 0.16 21.68 1.15
N LEU A 117 0.17 22.26 2.35
CA LEU A 117 -0.97 22.89 2.98
C LEU A 117 -0.65 24.38 3.19
N PHE A 118 -1.27 25.25 2.41
CA PHE A 118 -1.08 26.69 2.58
C PHE A 118 -2.12 27.27 3.51
N HIS A 119 -1.68 28.01 4.52
CA HIS A 119 -2.52 28.77 5.43
C HIS A 119 -2.53 30.24 5.00
N PHE A 120 -3.66 30.70 4.48
CA PHE A 120 -3.89 32.07 3.99
C PHE A 120 -4.90 32.82 4.86
N VAL A 121 -4.69 34.14 4.98
CA VAL A 121 -5.60 35.09 5.64
C VAL A 121 -5.74 36.35 4.79
N LYS A 122 -6.80 37.13 4.99
CA LYS A 122 -6.94 38.43 4.29
C LYS A 122 -6.21 39.56 4.99
N ASP A 123 -6.27 39.59 6.31
CA ASP A 123 -5.55 40.57 7.12
C ASP A 123 -4.52 39.83 7.99
N PRO A 124 -3.21 40.10 7.84
CA PRO A 124 -2.18 39.47 8.66
C PRO A 124 -2.19 39.93 10.12
N ASN A 125 -2.95 40.96 10.47
CA ASN A 125 -3.08 41.51 11.83
C ASN A 125 -4.43 41.18 12.49
N ASP A 126 -5.45 40.82 11.72
CA ASP A 126 -6.79 40.45 12.22
C ASP A 126 -7.29 39.16 11.55
N PHE A 127 -7.10 38.03 12.24
CA PHE A 127 -7.61 36.74 11.80
C PHE A 127 -7.84 35.78 12.98
N VAL A 128 -8.77 34.85 12.82
CA VAL A 128 -9.07 33.85 13.85
C VAL A 128 -7.93 32.82 13.92
N PHE A 129 -7.23 32.79 15.06
CA PHE A 129 -6.21 31.80 15.35
C PHE A 129 -6.16 31.51 16.86
N LEU A 130 -6.76 30.39 17.25
CA LEU A 130 -6.96 29.99 18.64
C LEU A 130 -5.69 29.35 19.23
N ALA A 131 -4.59 30.10 19.20
CA ALA A 131 -3.27 29.64 19.64
C ALA A 131 -3.23 29.21 21.12
N ASP A 132 -4.04 29.84 21.96
CA ASP A 132 -4.02 29.61 23.41
C ASP A 132 -4.99 28.51 23.88
N ASP A 133 -5.75 27.93 22.96
CA ASP A 133 -6.57 26.75 23.26
C ASP A 133 -5.65 25.57 23.60
N PRO A 134 -5.79 24.96 24.79
CA PRO A 134 -5.00 23.80 25.18
C PRO A 134 -5.10 22.63 24.21
N GLU A 135 -6.22 22.47 23.49
CA GLU A 135 -6.38 21.41 22.48
C GLU A 135 -5.50 21.60 21.23
N ASN A 136 -4.99 22.81 21.02
CA ASN A 136 -4.12 23.16 19.90
C ASN A 136 -2.64 23.21 20.30
N ARG A 137 -2.31 22.86 21.54
CA ARG A 137 -0.95 22.94 22.11
C ARG A 137 -0.39 21.54 22.34
N ILE A 138 0.94 21.42 22.24
CA ILE A 138 1.68 20.21 22.59
C ILE A 138 2.76 20.50 23.62
N PRO A 139 3.12 19.50 24.45
CA PRO A 139 4.28 19.61 25.30
C PRO A 139 5.51 19.89 24.46
N SER A 140 6.24 20.96 24.81
CA SER A 140 7.50 21.28 24.14
C SER A 140 8.62 20.37 24.63
N ALA A 141 9.64 20.15 23.81
CA ALA A 141 10.88 19.52 24.26
C ALA A 141 11.52 20.25 25.47
N ARG A 142 11.31 21.56 25.61
CA ARG A 142 11.74 22.32 26.81
C ARG A 142 11.05 21.87 28.09
N GLN A 143 9.80 21.41 28.01
CA GLN A 143 9.09 20.83 29.14
C GLN A 143 9.50 19.38 29.37
N LEU A 144 9.49 18.57 28.31
CA LEU A 144 9.66 17.12 28.43
C LEU A 144 11.12 16.68 28.64
N VAL A 145 12.07 17.35 27.99
CA VAL A 145 13.46 16.91 27.88
C VAL A 145 14.37 17.74 28.76
N TYR A 146 14.21 19.07 28.69
CA TYR A 146 15.14 20.00 29.31
C TYR A 146 14.67 20.49 30.68
N ASN A 147 13.41 20.20 31.06
CA ASN A 147 12.76 20.70 32.27
C ASN A 147 13.05 22.19 32.54
N ASP A 148 13.02 23.00 31.47
CA ASP A 148 13.40 24.41 31.47
C ASP A 148 12.25 25.24 32.06
N SER A 149 12.53 26.00 33.13
CA SER A 149 11.55 26.84 33.81
C SER A 149 10.97 27.96 32.95
N ARG A 150 11.61 28.30 31.83
CA ARG A 150 11.11 29.26 30.83
C ARG A 150 10.11 28.64 29.86
N ALA A 151 9.91 27.33 29.91
CA ALA A 151 8.97 26.67 29.03
C ALA A 151 7.54 27.14 29.34
N ASN A 152 6.76 27.40 28.29
CA ASN A 152 5.36 27.77 28.48
C ASN A 152 4.62 26.58 29.09
N PRO A 153 3.98 26.72 30.28
CA PRO A 153 3.31 25.60 30.93
C PRO A 153 2.15 25.04 30.11
N LYS A 154 1.55 25.84 29.22
CA LYS A 154 0.51 25.40 28.28
C LYS A 154 1.06 24.65 27.06
N GLY A 155 2.37 24.52 26.92
CA GLY A 155 2.99 23.95 25.74
C GLY A 155 3.24 24.94 24.61
N ARG A 156 3.64 24.40 23.46
CA ARG A 156 3.91 25.14 22.23
C ARG A 156 2.86 24.82 21.16
N LEU A 157 2.81 25.65 20.12
CA LEU A 157 2.08 25.29 18.91
C LEU A 157 2.84 24.20 18.13
N PRO A 158 2.13 23.38 17.34
CA PRO A 158 2.75 22.41 16.44
C PRO A 158 3.68 23.08 15.42
N ASP A 159 4.69 22.33 14.96
CA ASP A 159 5.54 22.76 13.85
C ASP A 159 4.73 22.87 12.54
N ASP A 160 5.33 23.53 11.55
CA ASP A 160 4.80 23.63 10.19
C ASP A 160 5.16 22.41 9.31
N THR A 161 5.87 21.42 9.86
CA THR A 161 6.10 20.14 9.19
C THR A 161 5.39 19.02 9.96
N TRP A 162 4.33 18.48 9.37
CA TRP A 162 3.48 17.45 9.95
C TRP A 162 3.90 16.09 9.38
N ILE A 163 4.70 15.33 10.13
CA ILE A 163 5.39 14.13 9.65
C ILE A 163 4.88 12.83 10.27
N ILE A 164 5.01 11.74 9.52
CA ILE A 164 5.05 10.37 10.04
C ILE A 164 6.51 10.01 10.29
N ARG A 165 6.80 9.39 11.44
CA ARG A 165 8.16 9.18 11.91
C ARG A 165 8.63 7.72 11.70
N PRO A 166 9.84 7.48 11.15
CA PRO A 166 10.42 6.14 10.97
C PRO A 166 10.58 5.31 12.24
N GLN A 167 10.34 5.88 13.41
CA GLN A 167 10.59 5.25 14.69
C GLN A 167 9.30 4.88 15.43
N ASP A 168 8.17 5.00 14.72
CA ASP A 168 6.91 4.31 14.98
C ASP A 168 6.95 2.85 14.45
N LEU A 169 8.14 2.38 14.03
CA LEU A 169 8.54 0.99 13.93
C LEU A 169 9.42 0.70 15.15
N GLU A 170 8.98 -0.23 16.00
CA GLU A 170 9.63 -0.69 17.24
C GLU A 170 11.16 -0.60 17.17
N ASP A 171 11.75 0.48 17.74
CA ASP A 171 13.12 0.58 18.33
C ASP A 171 13.91 1.91 18.14
N ARG A 172 13.41 3.04 17.59
CA ARG A 172 14.33 4.19 17.31
C ARG A 172 13.93 5.61 17.74
N LEU A 173 12.88 5.80 18.52
CA LEU A 173 12.57 7.06 19.19
C LEU A 173 12.15 6.80 20.62
N GLN A 174 12.65 7.62 21.54
CA GLN A 174 12.61 7.45 22.98
C GLN A 174 12.04 8.74 23.63
N PRO A 175 11.82 8.83 24.96
CA PRO A 175 10.79 9.65 25.63
C PRO A 175 10.79 11.19 25.48
N ASN A 176 11.50 11.78 24.51
CA ASN A 176 11.94 13.16 24.49
C ASN A 176 11.58 13.93 23.19
N GLU A 177 10.42 13.69 22.58
CA GLU A 177 10.19 14.12 21.20
C GLU A 177 8.85 14.77 20.91
N ASP A 178 8.83 15.51 19.80
CA ASP A 178 7.86 16.53 19.47
C ASP A 178 7.65 16.52 17.94
N THR A 179 6.65 15.77 17.44
CA THR A 179 6.17 15.83 16.04
C THR A 179 4.89 15.01 15.88
N TRP A 180 3.90 15.57 15.14
CA TRP A 180 2.57 14.97 14.99
C TRP A 180 2.43 14.13 13.72
N TYR A 181 1.66 13.05 13.83
CA TYR A 181 1.38 12.04 12.82
C TYR A 181 -0.01 12.18 12.18
N PHE A 182 -0.10 12.27 10.84
CA PHE A 182 -1.35 12.01 10.10
C PHE A 182 -1.09 11.14 8.86
N PRO A 183 -1.59 9.90 8.81
CA PRO A 183 -1.44 9.04 7.65
C PRO A 183 -2.46 9.41 6.58
N ARG A 184 -2.10 9.19 5.31
CA ARG A 184 -3.09 9.17 4.23
C ARG A 184 -4.15 8.10 4.54
N VAL A 185 -5.43 8.39 4.27
CA VAL A 185 -6.52 7.43 4.51
C VAL A 185 -6.43 6.29 3.49
N ALA A 186 -5.81 5.19 3.89
CA ALA A 186 -5.67 3.98 3.07
C ALA A 186 -6.95 3.13 3.10
N GLY A 187 -7.09 2.22 2.13
CA GLY A 187 -8.31 1.41 1.94
C GLY A 187 -8.74 0.55 3.13
N THR A 188 -7.82 0.21 4.04
CA THR A 188 -8.07 -0.62 5.22
C THR A 188 -8.44 0.18 6.48
N PHE A 189 -8.41 1.50 6.43
CA PHE A 189 -8.60 2.34 7.62
C PHE A 189 -10.08 2.42 7.97
N LYS A 190 -10.42 2.37 9.26
CA LYS A 190 -11.81 2.52 9.74
C LYS A 190 -12.46 3.81 9.25
N GLU A 191 -11.65 4.87 9.14
CA GLU A 191 -12.07 6.18 8.65
C GLU A 191 -12.46 6.18 7.16
N ARG A 192 -11.97 5.22 6.38
CA ARG A 192 -12.19 5.17 4.92
C ARG A 192 -13.67 4.99 4.62
N ALA A 193 -14.25 5.99 3.96
CA ALA A 193 -15.66 5.98 3.55
C ALA A 193 -15.91 5.04 2.36
N GLY A 194 -14.87 4.71 1.59
CA GLY A 194 -14.90 3.66 0.56
C GLY A 194 -15.32 4.11 -0.84
N PHE A 195 -15.94 5.29 -0.98
CA PHE A 195 -16.50 5.77 -2.24
C PHE A 195 -15.72 6.89 -2.95
N HIS A 196 -14.67 7.44 -2.31
CA HIS A 196 -13.84 8.49 -2.91
C HIS A 196 -12.36 8.10 -2.81
N GLY A 197 -11.62 8.16 -3.91
CA GLY A 197 -10.25 7.70 -4.03
C GLY A 197 -9.26 8.39 -3.08
N CYS A 198 -9.39 9.71 -2.94
CA CYS A 198 -8.46 10.59 -2.22
C CYS A 198 -9.14 11.23 -1.00
N GLN A 199 -9.50 10.44 0.01
CA GLN A 199 -10.11 10.97 1.24
C GLN A 199 -9.06 11.63 2.16
N MET A 200 -9.32 12.86 2.60
CA MET A 200 -8.51 13.56 3.59
C MET A 200 -8.72 13.00 5.02
N PRO A 201 -7.67 12.95 5.87
CA PRO A 201 -7.77 12.47 7.26
C PRO A 201 -8.56 13.44 8.16
N GLU A 202 -9.43 12.91 9.01
CA GLU A 202 -10.27 13.71 9.91
C GLU A 202 -9.43 14.45 10.95
N GLN A 203 -8.40 13.82 11.52
CA GLN A 203 -7.56 14.46 12.53
C GLN A 203 -6.73 15.62 11.94
N LEU A 204 -6.32 15.52 10.67
CA LEU A 204 -5.64 16.59 9.94
C LEU A 204 -6.53 17.83 9.83
N LEU A 205 -7.75 17.65 9.33
CA LEU A 205 -8.73 18.73 9.24
C LEU A 205 -9.20 19.19 10.62
N GLY A 206 -9.23 18.29 11.60
CA GLY A 206 -9.61 18.59 12.97
C GLY A 206 -8.65 19.57 13.63
N ARG A 207 -7.35 19.47 13.33
CA ARG A 207 -6.37 20.47 13.75
C ARG A 207 -6.66 21.82 13.10
N ILE A 208 -6.85 21.85 11.78
CA ILE A 208 -7.09 23.10 11.04
C ILE A 208 -8.36 23.79 11.53
N ILE A 209 -9.47 23.05 11.63
CA ILE A 209 -10.77 23.59 12.01
C ILE A 209 -10.76 24.06 13.47
N ARG A 210 -10.12 23.33 14.40
CA ARG A 210 -10.01 23.78 15.80
C ARG A 210 -9.15 25.02 15.95
N THR A 211 -8.02 25.11 15.25
CA THR A 211 -7.11 26.25 15.38
C THR A 211 -7.64 27.52 14.72
N CYS A 212 -8.34 27.40 13.58
CA CYS A 212 -8.69 28.53 12.74
C CYS A 212 -10.20 28.85 12.70
N SER A 213 -11.01 28.28 13.61
CA SER A 213 -12.43 28.63 13.70
C SER A 213 -13.00 28.47 15.11
N GLU A 214 -13.94 29.33 15.46
CA GLU A 214 -14.72 29.21 16.70
C GLU A 214 -15.86 28.18 16.57
N LYS A 215 -16.50 27.82 17.69
CA LYS A 215 -17.76 27.03 17.64
C LYS A 215 -18.83 27.81 16.88
N GLU A 216 -19.74 27.10 16.22
CA GLU A 216 -20.79 27.69 15.35
C GLU A 216 -20.30 28.44 14.10
N ALA A 217 -18.98 28.56 13.91
CA ALA A 217 -18.37 29.13 12.70
C ALA A 217 -18.78 28.34 11.46
N VAL A 218 -18.84 29.02 10.31
CA VAL A 218 -19.19 28.41 9.02
C VAL A 218 -17.91 27.97 8.32
N VAL A 219 -17.75 26.67 8.17
CA VAL A 219 -16.66 26.02 7.41
C VAL A 219 -17.15 25.68 6.00
N LEU A 220 -16.43 26.14 4.97
CA LEU A 220 -16.73 25.85 3.57
C LEU A 220 -15.68 24.92 2.95
N ASP A 221 -16.15 23.92 2.20
CA ASP A 221 -15.33 23.10 1.33
C ASP A 221 -15.82 23.22 -0.13
N PRO A 222 -15.05 23.89 -1.02
CA PRO A 222 -15.43 24.00 -2.43
C PRO A 222 -15.35 22.69 -3.22
N PHE A 223 -14.69 21.65 -2.68
CA PHE A 223 -14.38 20.39 -3.35
C PHE A 223 -14.67 19.21 -2.41
N SER A 224 -15.93 19.09 -2.00
CA SER A 224 -16.30 18.33 -0.81
C SER A 224 -15.96 16.83 -0.86
N GLY A 225 -15.93 16.20 -2.03
CA GLY A 225 -15.56 14.81 -2.27
C GLY A 225 -16.17 13.85 -1.27
N SER A 226 -15.31 13.23 -0.45
CA SER A 226 -15.71 12.31 0.63
C SER A 226 -16.46 12.93 1.82
N ALA A 227 -16.69 14.25 1.81
CA ALA A 227 -17.29 15.05 2.86
C ALA A 227 -16.48 15.16 4.17
N THR A 228 -15.17 14.90 4.17
CA THR A 228 -14.36 14.94 5.42
C THR A 228 -14.39 16.31 6.09
N THR A 229 -14.24 17.42 5.36
CA THR A 229 -14.30 18.78 5.96
C THR A 229 -15.63 19.04 6.66
N ALA A 230 -16.74 18.68 6.01
CA ALA A 230 -18.07 18.82 6.58
C ALA A 230 -18.29 17.89 7.79
N ALA A 231 -17.78 16.66 7.73
CA ALA A 231 -17.86 15.68 8.81
C ALA A 231 -17.13 16.19 10.06
N VAL A 232 -15.89 16.64 9.90
CA VAL A 232 -15.07 17.18 10.98
C VAL A 232 -15.67 18.48 11.54
N ALA A 233 -16.14 19.38 10.68
CA ALA A 233 -16.84 20.59 11.13
C ALA A 233 -18.06 20.24 12.00
N LYS A 234 -18.90 19.29 11.56
CA LYS A 234 -20.06 18.82 12.33
C LYS A 234 -19.65 18.20 13.67
N LYS A 235 -18.68 17.28 13.68
CA LYS A 235 -18.16 16.63 14.89
C LYS A 235 -17.66 17.67 15.91
N LEU A 236 -16.98 18.72 15.43
CA LEU A 236 -16.45 19.79 16.26
C LEU A 236 -17.46 20.91 16.60
N GLY A 237 -18.73 20.79 16.21
CA GLY A 237 -19.76 21.80 16.52
C GLY A 237 -19.61 23.10 15.71
N ARG A 238 -19.14 23.00 14.47
CA ARG A 238 -19.15 24.07 13.47
C ARG A 238 -20.27 23.81 12.46
N LYS A 239 -20.74 24.88 11.83
CA LYS A 239 -21.62 24.78 10.65
C LYS A 239 -20.77 24.48 9.44
N TYR A 240 -21.34 23.78 8.46
CA TYR A 240 -20.61 23.46 7.24
C TYR A 240 -21.40 23.80 5.98
N LEU A 241 -20.66 24.03 4.89
CA LEU A 241 -21.17 24.12 3.54
C LEU A 241 -20.17 23.41 2.62
N GLY A 242 -20.66 22.59 1.70
CA GLY A 242 -19.81 21.89 0.73
C GLY A 242 -20.39 21.96 -0.68
N PHE A 243 -19.52 21.90 -1.68
CA PHE A 243 -19.92 21.77 -3.09
C PHE A 243 -19.22 20.58 -3.73
N ASP A 244 -19.91 19.88 -4.61
CA ASP A 244 -19.30 18.87 -5.47
C ASP A 244 -19.96 18.85 -6.85
N LEU A 245 -19.18 18.53 -7.88
CA LEU A 245 -19.68 18.32 -9.24
C LEU A 245 -20.36 16.94 -9.36
N SER A 246 -19.98 15.98 -8.53
CA SER A 246 -20.59 14.65 -8.53
C SER A 246 -21.84 14.62 -7.66
N GLU A 247 -22.98 14.34 -8.28
CA GLU A 247 -24.22 14.07 -7.55
C GLU A 247 -24.09 12.84 -6.64
N GLU A 248 -23.29 11.85 -7.04
CA GLU A 248 -23.02 10.66 -6.24
C GLU A 248 -22.21 11.02 -4.97
N TYR A 249 -21.14 11.80 -5.09
CA TYR A 249 -20.37 12.26 -3.93
C TYR A 249 -21.19 13.12 -2.99
N VAL A 250 -22.03 14.03 -3.51
CA VAL A 250 -22.95 14.80 -2.67
C VAL A 250 -23.91 13.89 -1.91
N LYS A 251 -24.49 12.91 -2.59
CA LYS A 251 -25.43 11.94 -1.98
C LYS A 251 -24.76 11.09 -0.90
N LEU A 252 -23.62 10.49 -1.19
CA LEU A 252 -22.87 9.64 -0.25
C LEU A 252 -22.28 10.45 0.91
N GLY A 253 -21.74 11.64 0.63
CA GLY A 253 -21.26 12.58 1.62
C GLY A 253 -22.37 13.05 2.58
N THR A 254 -23.57 13.30 2.06
CA THR A 254 -24.74 13.66 2.88
C THR A 254 -25.16 12.51 3.79
N ARG A 255 -25.22 11.27 3.28
CA ARG A 255 -25.47 10.09 4.13
C ARG A 255 -24.41 9.91 5.22
N ARG A 256 -23.12 10.11 4.90
CA ARG A 256 -22.04 10.10 5.91
C ARG A 256 -22.32 11.12 7.01
N LEU A 257 -22.68 12.35 6.62
CA LEU A 257 -23.01 13.43 7.56
C LEU A 257 -24.24 13.14 8.41
N ASP A 258 -25.26 12.48 7.88
CA ASP A 258 -26.48 12.13 8.64
C ASP A 258 -26.18 11.16 9.79
N SER A 259 -25.18 10.30 9.63
CA SER A 259 -24.76 9.36 10.68
C SER A 259 -23.96 10.00 11.83
N ILE A 260 -23.42 11.21 11.61
CA ILE A 260 -22.56 11.92 12.56
C ILE A 260 -23.40 12.78 13.51
N ARG A 261 -23.06 12.78 14.80
CA ARG A 261 -23.58 13.71 15.80
C ARG A 261 -22.53 14.75 16.17
N VAL A 262 -23.00 15.92 16.58
CA VAL A 262 -22.13 16.96 17.13
C VAL A 262 -21.48 16.39 18.41
N GLY A 263 -20.16 16.51 18.51
CA GLY A 263 -19.37 15.96 19.62
C GLY A 263 -18.87 14.53 19.42
N ASP A 264 -19.21 13.87 18.30
CA ASP A 264 -18.60 12.57 17.97
C ASP A 264 -17.08 12.70 17.84
N PRO A 265 -16.30 11.67 18.26
CA PRO A 265 -14.85 11.71 18.16
C PRO A 265 -14.41 11.74 16.69
N LEU A 266 -13.31 12.46 16.42
CA LEU A 266 -12.62 12.38 15.14
C LEU A 266 -12.04 10.97 14.97
N ASP A 267 -12.19 10.40 13.79
CA ASP A 267 -11.62 9.09 13.47
C ASP A 267 -10.10 9.20 13.26
N GLY A 268 -9.36 8.16 13.65
CA GLY A 268 -7.89 8.17 13.71
C GLY A 268 -7.35 8.58 15.08
N SER A 269 -6.07 8.33 15.36
CA SER A 269 -5.47 8.67 16.66
C SER A 269 -5.19 10.18 16.75
N PRO A 270 -5.58 10.88 17.85
CA PRO A 270 -5.25 12.30 18.07
C PRO A 270 -3.74 12.53 18.22
N GLU A 271 -3.03 11.56 18.82
CA GLU A 271 -1.57 11.41 18.95
C GLU A 271 -1.29 9.89 19.06
N PRO A 272 -0.74 9.20 18.05
CA PRO A 272 -0.62 7.74 18.08
C PRO A 272 0.60 7.31 18.88
N ASN A 273 0.37 6.88 20.11
CA ASN A 273 1.29 5.96 20.77
C ASN A 273 1.00 4.49 20.38
N MET A 274 -0.04 4.23 19.56
CA MET A 274 -0.40 2.92 19.03
C MET A 274 -1.15 3.01 17.68
N SER A 275 -1.04 1.94 16.89
CA SER A 275 -1.75 1.76 15.61
C SER A 275 -3.27 1.65 15.78
N ALA A 276 -4.01 1.96 14.71
CA ALA A 276 -5.48 1.93 14.69
C ALA A 276 -6.01 0.56 15.19
N PRO A 277 -6.99 0.53 16.11
CA PRO A 277 -7.49 -0.72 16.67
C PRO A 277 -8.19 -1.55 15.60
N LYS A 278 -8.01 -2.88 15.66
CA LYS A 278 -8.85 -3.83 14.90
C LYS A 278 -10.30 -3.67 15.34
N THR A 279 -11.20 -3.47 14.39
CA THR A 279 -12.65 -3.37 14.62
C THR A 279 -13.17 -4.65 15.29
N GLY A 280 -13.63 -4.51 16.53
CA GLY A 280 -14.32 -5.59 17.24
C GLY A 280 -15.71 -5.86 16.68
N ARG A 281 -16.12 -7.12 16.66
CA ARG A 281 -17.50 -7.55 16.35
C ARG A 281 -18.45 -7.03 17.44
N SER A 282 -19.34 -6.11 17.09
CA SER A 282 -20.42 -5.68 17.98
C SER A 282 -21.53 -6.72 18.02
N SER A 283 -21.76 -7.27 19.21
CA SER A 283 -22.91 -8.11 19.56
C SER A 283 -24.20 -7.31 19.63
N VAL A 284 -25.26 -7.85 19.03
CA VAL A 284 -26.62 -7.29 18.99
C VAL A 284 -27.32 -7.46 20.35
N VAL A 285 -28.02 -6.42 20.82
CA VAL A 285 -29.06 -6.50 21.85
C VAL A 285 -30.36 -5.87 21.30
N PRO A 286 -31.54 -6.51 21.41
CA PRO A 286 -32.76 -6.07 20.70
C PRO A 286 -33.81 -5.35 21.58
N GLY A 287 -34.55 -4.42 20.96
CA GLY A 287 -35.90 -3.93 21.35
C GLY A 287 -36.03 -2.39 21.33
N LYS A 288 -37.08 -1.70 20.87
CA LYS A 288 -38.42 -2.03 20.31
C LYS A 288 -39.01 -0.76 19.61
N ARG A 289 -39.38 -0.89 18.33
CA ARG A 289 -40.41 -0.21 17.48
C ARG A 289 -40.88 1.25 17.68
N SER A 290 -40.99 1.98 16.56
CA SER A 290 -42.28 2.49 16.01
C SER A 290 -42.18 2.78 14.50
N ARG A 291 -43.19 2.37 13.72
CA ARG A 291 -43.26 2.40 12.24
C ARG A 291 -44.18 3.53 11.79
N ARG A 292 -43.86 4.23 10.68
CA ARG A 292 -44.68 4.17 9.42
C ARG A 292 -44.30 5.12 8.28
N GLN A 293 -43.32 6.02 8.39
CA GLN A 293 -42.96 6.92 7.26
C GLN A 293 -41.58 6.65 6.61
N ASP A 294 -40.71 5.86 7.24
CA ASP A 294 -39.35 5.51 6.75
C ASP A 294 -39.29 4.47 5.62
N VAL A 295 -40.44 3.98 5.12
CA VAL A 295 -40.49 2.69 4.40
C VAL A 295 -40.14 2.80 2.91
N VAL A 296 -40.18 3.99 2.29
CA VAL A 296 -40.03 4.11 0.83
C VAL A 296 -38.63 4.56 0.40
N GLN A 297 -38.00 5.51 1.10
CA GLN A 297 -36.67 6.06 0.74
C GLN A 297 -35.49 5.27 1.37
N ALA A 298 -35.64 4.78 2.62
CA ALA A 298 -34.64 3.90 3.24
C ALA A 298 -34.45 2.61 2.42
N ASN A 299 -35.51 2.17 1.74
CA ASN A 299 -35.52 0.98 0.91
C ASN A 299 -34.57 1.08 -0.30
N SER A 300 -34.33 2.24 -0.94
CA SER A 300 -33.46 2.31 -2.14
C SER A 300 -31.97 2.29 -1.81
N ASP A 301 -31.61 2.90 -0.68
CA ASP A 301 -30.24 3.10 -0.24
C ASP A 301 -29.73 1.90 0.55
N GLU A 302 -30.58 1.31 1.40
CA GLU A 302 -30.39 -0.07 1.86
C GLU A 302 -30.37 -1.02 0.67
N ARG A 303 -31.25 -0.90 -0.35
CA ARG A 303 -31.18 -1.80 -1.51
C ARG A 303 -29.89 -1.67 -2.30
N MET A 304 -29.28 -0.50 -2.44
CA MET A 304 -28.00 -0.35 -3.16
C MET A 304 -26.81 -0.82 -2.32
N GLN A 305 -26.79 -0.54 -1.02
CA GLN A 305 -25.75 -1.03 -0.14
C GLN A 305 -25.88 -2.53 0.11
N LEU A 306 -27.10 -3.03 0.35
CA LEU A 306 -27.40 -4.46 0.24
C LEU A 306 -27.07 -4.96 -1.16
N ALA A 307 -27.27 -4.24 -2.26
CA ALA A 307 -26.92 -4.75 -3.58
C ALA A 307 -25.42 -4.83 -3.79
N ALA A 308 -24.61 -3.91 -3.25
CA ALA A 308 -23.16 -3.94 -3.33
C ALA A 308 -22.55 -4.98 -2.37
N GLU A 309 -23.05 -5.05 -1.13
CA GLU A 309 -22.70 -6.10 -0.18
C GLU A 309 -23.17 -7.45 -0.68
N ARG A 310 -24.37 -7.54 -1.26
CA ARG A 310 -24.88 -8.72 -1.95
C ARG A 310 -24.07 -9.00 -3.19
N GLN A 311 -23.58 -8.02 -3.94
CA GLN A 311 -22.74 -8.25 -5.12
C GLN A 311 -21.37 -8.77 -4.70
N GLN A 312 -20.80 -8.25 -3.61
CA GLN A 312 -19.55 -8.73 -3.03
C GLN A 312 -19.71 -10.12 -2.41
N GLN A 313 -20.84 -10.37 -1.74
CA GLN A 313 -21.22 -11.70 -1.24
C GLN A 313 -21.48 -12.67 -2.38
N LEU A 314 -22.18 -12.28 -3.44
CA LEU A 314 -22.44 -13.07 -4.65
C LEU A 314 -21.13 -13.36 -5.38
N THR A 315 -20.20 -12.41 -5.44
CA THR A 315 -18.86 -12.62 -6.01
C THR A 315 -18.06 -13.60 -5.15
N MET A 316 -18.10 -13.46 -3.83
CA MET A 316 -17.44 -14.38 -2.91
C MET A 316 -18.05 -15.79 -2.99
N GLU A 317 -19.37 -15.92 -2.90
CA GLU A 317 -20.11 -17.17 -3.04
C GLU A 317 -19.89 -17.80 -4.41
N GLY A 318 -19.89 -16.98 -5.46
CA GLY A 318 -19.60 -17.43 -6.81
C GLY A 318 -18.18 -17.95 -6.97
N VAL A 319 -17.18 -17.28 -6.41
CA VAL A 319 -15.80 -17.79 -6.37
C VAL A 319 -15.71 -19.09 -5.56
N LEU A 320 -16.43 -19.20 -4.45
CA LEU A 320 -16.50 -20.45 -3.68
C LEU A 320 -17.17 -21.58 -4.46
N LYS A 321 -18.24 -21.31 -5.21
CA LYS A 321 -18.92 -22.28 -6.10
C LYS A 321 -18.05 -22.68 -7.28
N ALA A 322 -17.39 -21.72 -7.94
CA ALA A 322 -16.42 -21.98 -8.99
C ALA A 322 -15.29 -22.85 -8.45
N PHE A 323 -14.78 -22.54 -7.26
CA PHE A 323 -13.80 -23.36 -6.57
C PHE A 323 -14.33 -24.77 -6.33
N GLU A 324 -15.49 -24.93 -5.69
CA GLU A 324 -16.16 -26.22 -5.43
C GLU A 324 -16.27 -27.10 -6.69
N ALA A 325 -16.73 -26.50 -7.79
CA ALA A 325 -16.96 -27.19 -9.05
C ALA A 325 -15.65 -27.64 -9.74
N THR A 326 -14.55 -26.90 -9.55
CA THR A 326 -13.32 -27.06 -10.35
C THR A 326 -12.11 -27.53 -9.56
N HIS A 327 -12.15 -27.51 -8.22
CA HIS A 327 -10.96 -27.81 -7.42
C HIS A 327 -10.55 -29.29 -7.50
N ALA A 328 -11.47 -30.18 -7.89
CA ALA A 328 -11.16 -31.60 -8.13
C ALA A 328 -10.38 -32.25 -6.97
N GLY A 329 -10.73 -31.91 -5.73
CA GLY A 329 -10.05 -32.38 -4.51
C GLY A 329 -8.72 -31.69 -4.18
N TYR A 330 -8.21 -30.80 -5.02
CA TYR A 330 -6.97 -30.05 -4.79
C TYR A 330 -7.17 -28.76 -3.97
N SER A 331 -6.08 -28.22 -3.46
CA SER A 331 -6.07 -26.96 -2.70
C SER A 331 -6.13 -25.72 -3.60
N ALA A 332 -6.49 -24.56 -3.03
CA ALA A 332 -6.43 -23.27 -3.72
C ALA A 332 -5.02 -22.92 -4.25
N ASP A 333 -3.97 -23.25 -3.48
CA ASP A 333 -2.59 -23.07 -3.96
C ASP A 333 -2.33 -23.90 -5.23
N ARG A 334 -2.88 -25.12 -5.31
CA ARG A 334 -2.73 -25.99 -6.49
C ARG A 334 -3.56 -25.48 -7.65
N MET A 335 -4.79 -25.06 -7.41
CA MET A 335 -5.65 -24.49 -8.44
C MET A 335 -5.02 -23.27 -9.11
N VAL A 336 -4.35 -22.40 -8.36
CA VAL A 336 -3.69 -21.21 -8.94
C VAL A 336 -2.36 -21.57 -9.61
N ALA A 337 -1.60 -22.52 -9.05
CA ALA A 337 -0.32 -22.93 -9.62
C ALA A 337 -0.44 -23.79 -10.89
N ASP A 338 -1.52 -24.55 -11.04
CA ASP A 338 -1.77 -25.40 -12.21
C ASP A 338 -2.47 -24.60 -13.31
N PRO A 339 -1.84 -24.37 -14.48
CA PRO A 339 -2.45 -23.58 -15.54
C PRO A 339 -3.78 -24.14 -16.03
N THR A 340 -3.93 -25.47 -16.07
CA THR A 340 -5.15 -26.12 -16.54
C THR A 340 -6.27 -25.95 -15.54
N LEU A 341 -6.02 -26.21 -14.25
CA LEU A 341 -7.02 -25.99 -13.20
C LEU A 341 -7.36 -24.50 -13.06
N ASN A 342 -6.37 -23.60 -13.23
CA ASN A 342 -6.63 -22.17 -13.13
C ASN A 342 -7.53 -21.67 -14.25
N VAL A 343 -7.29 -22.12 -15.49
CA VAL A 343 -8.17 -21.80 -16.63
C VAL A 343 -9.57 -22.31 -16.35
N GLN A 344 -9.73 -23.58 -15.97
CA GLN A 344 -11.04 -24.16 -15.60
C GLN A 344 -11.75 -23.36 -14.52
N PHE A 345 -11.05 -22.96 -13.45
CA PHE A 345 -11.60 -22.12 -12.40
C PHE A 345 -12.04 -20.73 -12.91
N THR A 346 -11.21 -20.08 -13.73
CA THR A 346 -11.55 -18.75 -14.27
C THR A 346 -12.68 -18.82 -15.30
N ASP A 347 -12.79 -19.91 -16.06
CA ASP A 347 -13.91 -20.16 -16.96
C ASP A 347 -15.19 -20.42 -16.18
N ALA A 348 -15.14 -21.21 -15.11
CA ALA A 348 -16.28 -21.39 -14.21
C ALA A 348 -16.72 -20.06 -13.56
N CYS A 349 -15.78 -19.17 -13.21
CA CYS A 349 -16.12 -17.81 -12.74
C CYS A 349 -16.85 -16.99 -13.83
N ARG A 350 -16.42 -17.08 -15.10
CA ARG A 350 -17.08 -16.42 -16.23
C ARG A 350 -18.47 -16.99 -16.49
N GLU A 351 -18.62 -18.32 -16.48
CA GLU A 351 -19.89 -19.00 -16.68
C GLU A 351 -20.91 -18.68 -15.58
N LEU A 352 -20.44 -18.47 -14.35
CA LEU A 352 -21.25 -17.98 -13.23
C LEU A 352 -21.58 -16.48 -13.32
N GLY A 353 -21.12 -15.79 -14.36
CA GLY A 353 -21.40 -14.37 -14.61
C GLY A 353 -20.70 -13.44 -13.61
N LEU A 354 -19.58 -13.86 -13.02
CA LEU A 354 -18.84 -13.05 -12.06
C LEU A 354 -18.15 -11.88 -12.76
N MET A 355 -18.27 -10.69 -12.16
CA MET A 355 -17.57 -9.49 -12.64
C MET A 355 -16.09 -9.57 -12.25
N GLY A 356 -15.20 -9.10 -13.13
CA GLY A 356 -13.76 -9.01 -12.91
C GLY A 356 -12.93 -9.83 -13.89
N GLU A 357 -11.66 -10.00 -13.55
CA GLU A 357 -10.65 -10.67 -14.37
C GLU A 357 -9.97 -11.81 -13.59
N PRO A 358 -9.30 -12.76 -14.27
CA PRO A 358 -8.60 -13.87 -13.63
C PRO A 358 -7.72 -13.48 -12.43
N ARG A 359 -6.95 -12.39 -12.55
CA ARG A 359 -6.13 -11.86 -11.45
C ARG A 359 -6.97 -11.56 -10.21
N SER A 360 -8.12 -10.90 -10.39
CA SER A 360 -9.01 -10.51 -9.31
C SER A 360 -9.61 -11.72 -8.60
N TRP A 361 -10.03 -12.75 -9.35
CA TRP A 361 -10.61 -13.97 -8.78
C TRP A 361 -9.56 -14.83 -8.08
N ASN A 362 -8.37 -15.00 -8.67
CA ASN A 362 -7.25 -15.70 -8.04
C ASN A 362 -6.80 -14.99 -6.75
N THR A 363 -6.74 -13.66 -6.78
CA THR A 363 -6.43 -12.85 -5.59
C THR A 363 -7.48 -13.03 -4.50
N LEU A 364 -8.77 -13.00 -4.86
CA LEU A 364 -9.86 -13.26 -3.92
C LEU A 364 -9.78 -14.69 -3.34
N LEU A 365 -9.48 -15.69 -4.18
CA LEU A 365 -9.31 -17.07 -3.74
C LEU A 365 -8.15 -17.22 -2.72
N PHE A 366 -7.01 -16.55 -2.95
CA PHE A 366 -5.93 -16.50 -1.96
C PHE A 366 -6.33 -15.80 -0.66
N ARG A 367 -7.11 -14.72 -0.73
CA ARG A 367 -7.64 -14.03 0.47
C ARG A 367 -8.60 -14.94 1.25
N LEU A 368 -9.50 -15.64 0.57
CA LEU A 368 -10.44 -16.59 1.19
C LEU A 368 -9.71 -17.75 1.87
N ARG A 369 -8.66 -18.27 1.22
CA ARG A 369 -7.75 -19.25 1.82
C ARG A 369 -7.10 -18.71 3.10
N LYS A 370 -6.48 -17.52 3.05
CA LYS A 370 -5.84 -16.88 4.23
C LYS A 370 -6.82 -16.59 5.36
N ALA A 371 -8.08 -16.30 5.03
CA ALA A 371 -9.16 -16.09 6.00
C ALA A 371 -9.78 -17.40 6.54
N GLY A 372 -9.28 -18.57 6.12
CA GLY A 372 -9.79 -19.88 6.56
C GLY A 372 -11.15 -20.26 5.98
N LYS A 373 -11.65 -19.51 4.99
CA LYS A 373 -12.99 -19.70 4.38
C LYS A 373 -13.08 -20.90 3.44
N LEU A 374 -11.95 -21.52 3.12
CA LEU A 374 -11.88 -22.74 2.31
C LEU A 374 -11.77 -24.02 3.15
N SER A 375 -11.81 -23.92 4.49
CA SER A 375 -11.62 -25.06 5.40
C SER A 375 -12.72 -26.12 5.32
N THR A 376 -13.89 -25.76 4.79
CA THR A 376 -15.04 -26.66 4.60
C THR A 376 -14.94 -27.52 3.34
N PHE A 377 -14.07 -27.16 2.39
CA PHE A 377 -13.86 -27.94 1.17
C PHE A 377 -12.82 -29.03 1.44
N ALA A 378 -13.21 -30.29 1.25
CA ALA A 378 -12.31 -31.40 1.45
C ALA A 378 -11.22 -31.39 0.37
N THR A 379 -9.97 -31.19 0.78
CA THR A 379 -8.81 -31.36 -0.09
C THR A 379 -8.33 -32.81 -0.02
N THR A 380 -8.96 -33.69 -0.80
CA THR A 380 -8.68 -35.13 -0.84
C THR A 380 -7.45 -35.47 -1.68
N GLU A 381 -7.14 -34.63 -2.67
CA GLU A 381 -6.01 -34.82 -3.57
C GLU A 381 -4.78 -34.07 -3.07
N ARG A 382 -3.66 -34.79 -3.00
CA ARG A 382 -2.36 -34.19 -2.71
C ARG A 382 -1.64 -33.91 -4.02
N THR A 383 -1.08 -32.71 -4.15
CA THR A 383 -0.16 -32.43 -5.25
C THR A 383 1.08 -33.33 -5.14
N ALA A 384 1.14 -34.33 -6.02
CA ALA A 384 2.21 -35.33 -6.08
C ALA A 384 3.48 -34.75 -6.70
N LEU A 385 4.20 -33.96 -5.93
CA LEU A 385 5.54 -33.46 -6.24
C LEU A 385 6.31 -33.56 -4.93
N ASP A 386 7.24 -34.50 -4.78
CA ASP A 386 8.09 -34.58 -3.57
C ASP A 386 9.23 -33.57 -3.64
N TRP A 387 9.87 -33.29 -2.50
CA TRP A 387 11.00 -32.34 -2.45
C TRP A 387 12.21 -32.82 -3.27
N LYS A 388 12.44 -34.13 -3.28
CA LYS A 388 13.49 -34.77 -4.09
C LYS A 388 13.26 -34.56 -5.58
N ASP A 389 12.00 -34.61 -6.03
CA ASP A 389 11.64 -34.49 -7.44
C ASP A 389 11.76 -33.04 -7.93
N CYS A 390 11.74 -32.07 -7.01
CA CYS A 390 12.04 -30.67 -7.32
C CYS A 390 13.56 -30.41 -7.47
N ASP A 391 14.44 -31.30 -7.00
CA ASP A 391 15.89 -31.05 -7.02
C ASP A 391 16.54 -30.92 -8.41
N PRO A 392 15.89 -31.20 -9.55
CA PRO A 392 16.45 -30.81 -10.84
C PRO A 392 16.16 -29.35 -11.25
N PHE A 393 15.09 -28.73 -10.73
CA PHE A 393 14.60 -27.41 -11.22
C PHE A 393 14.30 -26.37 -10.12
N LEU A 394 14.38 -26.73 -8.84
CA LEU A 394 14.09 -25.84 -7.71
C LEU A 394 14.81 -24.48 -7.79
N PHE A 395 16.08 -24.48 -8.17
CA PHE A 395 16.88 -23.26 -8.35
C PHE A 395 16.30 -22.32 -9.41
N ALA A 396 15.75 -22.87 -10.50
CA ALA A 396 15.18 -22.08 -11.58
C ALA A 396 13.90 -21.36 -11.12
N SER A 397 13.08 -22.03 -10.32
CA SER A 397 11.91 -21.44 -9.67
C SER A 397 12.29 -20.35 -8.66
N GLU A 398 13.37 -20.56 -7.91
CA GLU A 398 13.91 -19.57 -6.98
C GLU A 398 14.40 -18.32 -7.73
N ILE A 399 15.17 -18.50 -8.81
CA ILE A 399 15.68 -17.40 -9.64
C ILE A 399 14.54 -16.64 -10.32
N ALA A 400 13.56 -17.35 -10.91
CA ALA A 400 12.40 -16.70 -11.52
C ALA A 400 11.60 -15.87 -10.53
N TRP A 401 11.48 -16.36 -9.28
CA TRP A 401 10.86 -15.60 -8.20
C TRP A 401 11.70 -14.36 -7.86
N GLY A 402 13.02 -14.51 -7.66
CA GLY A 402 13.91 -13.39 -7.35
C GLY A 402 13.88 -12.28 -8.41
N MET A 403 13.99 -12.64 -9.69
CA MET A 403 13.99 -11.69 -10.80
C MET A 403 12.68 -10.89 -10.90
N LEU A 404 11.52 -11.54 -10.74
CA LEU A 404 10.24 -10.84 -10.81
C LEU A 404 9.97 -9.91 -9.62
N LEU A 405 10.60 -10.17 -8.47
CA LEU A 405 10.57 -9.23 -7.35
C LEU A 405 11.54 -8.05 -7.56
N ASP A 406 12.76 -8.31 -8.06
CA ASP A 406 13.79 -7.29 -8.26
C ASP A 406 13.43 -6.31 -9.38
N GLU A 407 12.73 -6.77 -10.43
CA GLU A 407 12.22 -5.91 -11.52
C GLU A 407 10.98 -5.07 -11.13
N GLU A 408 10.58 -5.05 -9.85
CA GLU A 408 9.37 -4.38 -9.32
C GLU A 408 8.06 -4.78 -10.04
N LYS A 409 8.04 -5.93 -10.72
CA LYS A 409 6.86 -6.43 -11.45
C LYS A 409 5.78 -7.00 -10.53
N ALA A 410 6.17 -7.46 -9.33
CA ALA A 410 5.26 -7.99 -8.32
C ALA A 410 5.79 -7.76 -6.91
N ALA A 411 4.90 -7.61 -5.93
CA ALA A 411 5.26 -7.45 -4.52
C ALA A 411 5.38 -8.79 -3.78
N SER A 412 4.86 -9.89 -4.32
CA SER A 412 4.90 -11.20 -3.66
C SER A 412 4.69 -12.38 -4.62
N LEU A 413 5.02 -13.59 -4.17
CA LEU A 413 4.74 -14.82 -4.93
C LEU A 413 3.23 -15.05 -5.17
N ASP A 414 2.36 -14.64 -4.23
CA ASP A 414 0.90 -14.76 -4.42
C ASP A 414 0.42 -13.86 -5.57
N GLU A 415 1.06 -12.70 -5.77
CA GLU A 415 0.76 -11.80 -6.87
C GLU A 415 1.28 -12.34 -8.20
N ILE A 416 2.53 -12.84 -8.22
CA ILE A 416 3.11 -13.49 -9.40
C ILE A 416 2.22 -14.64 -9.88
N LEU A 417 1.83 -15.55 -8.98
CA LEU A 417 1.03 -16.72 -9.34
C LEU A 417 -0.44 -16.38 -9.56
N GLY A 418 -0.96 -15.36 -8.88
CA GLY A 418 -2.35 -14.94 -8.98
C GLY A 418 -2.68 -14.23 -10.29
N ASP A 419 -1.70 -13.57 -10.91
CA ASP A 419 -1.85 -12.94 -12.23
C ASP A 419 -1.39 -13.91 -13.33
N PRO A 420 -2.26 -14.38 -14.23
CA PRO A 420 -1.87 -15.31 -15.29
C PRO A 420 -0.75 -14.81 -16.21
N ILE A 421 -0.62 -13.49 -16.40
CA ILE A 421 0.42 -12.90 -17.25
C ILE A 421 1.77 -13.04 -16.55
N LEU A 422 1.85 -12.63 -15.28
CA LEU A 422 3.09 -12.76 -14.48
C LEU A 422 3.45 -14.22 -14.24
N ALA A 423 2.46 -15.09 -14.05
CA ALA A 423 2.69 -16.52 -13.86
C ALA A 423 3.27 -17.17 -15.13
N ALA A 424 2.84 -16.73 -16.32
CA ALA A 424 3.43 -17.18 -17.60
C ALA A 424 4.86 -16.66 -17.78
N GLU A 425 5.13 -15.41 -17.39
CA GLU A 425 6.48 -14.84 -17.40
C GLU A 425 7.42 -15.60 -16.44
N PHE A 426 6.94 -15.89 -15.22
CA PHE A 426 7.64 -16.73 -14.25
C PHE A 426 8.03 -18.09 -14.85
N ASP A 427 7.10 -18.76 -15.55
CA ASP A 427 7.37 -20.04 -16.22
C ASP A 427 8.45 -19.89 -17.30
N GLY A 428 8.36 -18.80 -18.09
CA GLY A 428 9.33 -18.48 -19.13
C GLY A 428 10.75 -18.31 -18.57
N ILE A 429 10.87 -17.55 -17.47
CA ILE A 429 12.16 -17.35 -16.79
C ILE A 429 12.70 -18.68 -16.27
N ALA A 430 11.90 -19.44 -15.51
CA ALA A 430 12.33 -20.71 -14.94
C ALA A 430 12.77 -21.71 -16.01
N ARG A 431 12.01 -21.80 -17.12
CA ARG A 431 12.31 -22.70 -18.25
C ARG A 431 13.66 -22.41 -18.92
N ARG A 432 14.11 -21.14 -18.94
CA ARG A 432 15.45 -20.79 -19.47
C ARG A 432 16.57 -21.40 -18.63
N PHE A 433 16.40 -21.42 -17.31
CA PHE A 433 17.39 -21.96 -16.38
C PHE A 433 17.32 -23.49 -16.24
N ALA A 434 16.14 -24.08 -16.31
CA ALA A 434 15.95 -25.52 -16.22
C ALA A 434 14.84 -25.98 -17.19
N PRO A 435 15.12 -26.25 -18.47
CA PRO A 435 14.12 -26.73 -19.41
C PRO A 435 13.71 -28.18 -19.11
N GLY A 436 12.57 -28.61 -19.68
CA GLY A 436 12.08 -30.00 -19.56
C GLY A 436 11.01 -30.22 -18.48
N PHE A 437 10.63 -29.16 -17.74
CA PHE A 437 9.53 -29.22 -16.77
C PHE A 437 8.37 -28.29 -17.19
N ASP A 438 7.16 -28.66 -16.81
CA ASP A 438 5.97 -27.85 -17.07
C ASP A 438 5.82 -26.68 -16.07
N SER A 439 4.89 -25.77 -16.35
CA SER A 439 4.60 -24.60 -15.52
C SER A 439 4.26 -24.94 -14.07
N LEU A 440 3.48 -26.00 -13.88
CA LEU A 440 3.05 -26.43 -12.56
C LEU A 440 4.25 -26.87 -11.70
N HIS A 441 5.21 -27.58 -12.29
CA HIS A 441 6.44 -27.94 -11.59
C HIS A 441 7.13 -26.71 -11.02
N TYR A 442 7.39 -25.68 -11.85
CA TYR A 442 8.09 -24.48 -11.39
C TYR A 442 7.30 -23.71 -10.33
N ARG A 443 6.01 -23.47 -10.58
CA ARG A 443 5.14 -22.67 -9.69
C ARG A 443 4.97 -23.37 -8.33
N TRP A 444 4.81 -24.69 -8.33
CA TRP A 444 4.71 -25.48 -7.11
C TRP A 444 6.02 -25.53 -6.32
N ALA A 445 7.17 -25.60 -7.01
CA ALA A 445 8.48 -25.50 -6.37
C ALA A 445 8.68 -24.15 -5.66
N ALA A 446 8.25 -23.03 -6.25
CA ALA A 446 8.30 -21.72 -5.58
C ALA A 446 7.39 -21.67 -4.33
N LEU A 447 6.16 -22.19 -4.41
CA LEU A 447 5.26 -22.28 -3.26
C LEU A 447 5.84 -23.11 -2.11
N LYS A 448 6.52 -24.20 -2.46
CA LYS A 448 7.27 -25.04 -1.53
C LYS A 448 8.40 -24.27 -0.86
N LEU A 449 9.27 -23.59 -1.63
CA LEU A 449 10.36 -22.76 -1.11
C LEU A 449 9.86 -21.73 -0.10
N ARG A 450 8.77 -21.02 -0.42
CA ARG A 450 8.14 -20.05 0.48
C ARG A 450 7.74 -20.65 1.83
N LYS A 451 7.07 -21.80 1.81
CA LYS A 451 6.62 -22.48 3.03
C LYS A 451 7.80 -22.91 3.90
N GLN A 452 8.88 -23.33 3.26
CA GLN A 452 10.04 -23.91 3.94
C GLN A 452 11.02 -22.83 4.46
N SER A 453 11.13 -21.66 3.80
CA SER A 453 11.95 -20.53 4.28
C SER A 453 11.58 -20.05 5.69
N HIS A 454 10.30 -20.11 6.04
CA HIS A 454 9.82 -19.75 7.39
C HIS A 454 10.39 -20.69 8.48
N GLN A 455 10.64 -21.95 8.14
CA GLN A 455 11.09 -22.97 9.10
C GLN A 455 12.62 -23.00 9.27
N SER A 456 13.38 -22.46 8.31
CA SER A 456 14.85 -22.49 8.33
C SER A 456 15.50 -21.26 8.98
N LYS A 457 14.74 -20.24 9.37
CA LYS A 457 15.26 -18.95 9.90
C LYS A 457 16.12 -19.15 11.15
N THR A 458 15.56 -19.74 12.21
CA THR A 458 16.26 -19.97 13.48
C THR A 458 17.49 -20.85 13.32
N ARG A 459 17.43 -21.84 12.41
CA ARG A 459 18.57 -22.74 12.17
C ARG A 459 19.69 -22.03 11.40
N ALA A 460 19.36 -21.15 10.46
CA ALA A 460 20.35 -20.37 9.71
C ALA A 460 21.21 -19.47 10.62
N GLU A 461 20.60 -18.85 11.64
CA GLU A 461 21.28 -17.99 12.61
C GLU A 461 22.35 -18.74 13.43
N SER A 462 22.14 -20.04 13.68
CA SER A 462 23.09 -20.88 14.40
C SER A 462 24.30 -21.36 13.56
N ILE A 463 24.29 -21.11 12.24
CA ILE A 463 25.36 -21.57 11.35
C ILE A 463 26.54 -20.60 11.36
N CYS A 464 27.67 -21.07 11.88
CA CYS A 464 28.95 -20.37 11.76
C CYS A 464 29.57 -20.65 10.39
N LEU A 465 29.77 -19.59 9.59
CA LEU A 465 30.33 -19.71 8.24
C LEU A 465 31.85 -19.95 8.30
N PRO A 466 32.38 -20.91 7.52
CA PRO A 466 33.81 -21.11 7.43
C PRO A 466 34.48 -19.96 6.66
N GLN A 467 35.77 -19.71 6.93
CA GLN A 467 36.56 -18.71 6.17
C GLN A 467 36.64 -19.03 4.66
N LYS A 468 36.51 -20.30 4.27
CA LYS A 468 36.45 -20.75 2.87
C LYS A 468 35.35 -21.81 2.72
N LEU A 469 34.47 -21.62 1.73
CA LEU A 469 33.37 -22.54 1.47
C LEU A 469 33.87 -23.92 0.97
N GLY A 470 34.86 -23.91 0.08
CA GLY A 470 35.46 -25.08 -0.55
C GLY A 470 36.30 -24.72 -1.79
N LYS A 471 36.72 -25.73 -2.56
CA LYS A 471 37.39 -25.52 -3.86
C LYS A 471 36.39 -24.91 -4.86
N SER A 472 36.89 -24.07 -5.76
CA SER A 472 36.11 -23.49 -6.86
C SER A 472 36.22 -24.35 -8.12
N LEU A 473 35.09 -24.61 -8.78
CA LEU A 473 35.06 -25.13 -10.14
C LEU A 473 34.90 -23.96 -11.14
N SER A 474 35.53 -24.08 -12.31
CA SER A 474 35.34 -23.13 -13.43
C SER A 474 33.94 -23.32 -14.02
N VAL A 475 33.22 -22.23 -14.29
CA VAL A 475 31.96 -22.32 -15.07
C VAL A 475 32.26 -22.53 -16.55
N VAL A 476 33.33 -21.91 -17.07
CA VAL A 476 33.74 -22.00 -18.47
C VAL A 476 34.14 -23.43 -18.84
N ASP A 477 34.93 -24.07 -17.97
CA ASP A 477 35.46 -25.42 -18.17
C ASP A 477 34.77 -26.42 -17.24
N PHE A 478 33.48 -26.22 -16.96
CA PHE A 478 32.77 -27.05 -15.99
C PHE A 478 32.71 -28.51 -16.44
N ASP A 479 33.23 -29.39 -15.58
CA ASP A 479 33.15 -30.84 -15.69
C ASP A 479 32.28 -31.39 -14.54
N PRO A 480 31.16 -32.07 -14.83
CA PRO A 480 30.29 -32.68 -13.84
C PRO A 480 31.00 -33.65 -12.87
N GLU A 481 32.00 -34.41 -13.33
CA GLU A 481 32.69 -35.39 -12.47
C GLU A 481 33.54 -34.74 -11.38
N SER A 482 33.93 -33.48 -11.61
CA SER A 482 34.62 -32.65 -10.63
C SER A 482 33.70 -32.17 -9.49
N ALA A 483 32.38 -32.32 -9.62
CA ALA A 483 31.42 -32.00 -8.57
C ALA A 483 31.26 -33.15 -7.55
N PRO A 484 31.18 -32.83 -6.24
CA PRO A 484 31.04 -33.84 -5.19
C PRO A 484 29.66 -34.50 -5.23
N ASN A 485 29.62 -35.79 -4.87
CA ASN A 485 28.37 -36.52 -4.67
C ASN A 485 27.72 -36.15 -3.32
N GLY A 486 26.40 -36.30 -3.25
CA GLY A 486 25.60 -36.04 -2.06
C GLY A 486 25.08 -34.61 -1.94
N SER A 487 24.57 -34.26 -0.76
CA SER A 487 23.90 -33.00 -0.50
C SER A 487 24.86 -31.87 -0.15
N GLY A 488 24.47 -30.63 -0.42
CA GLY A 488 25.18 -29.46 0.10
C GLY A 488 24.73 -28.15 -0.54
N VAL A 489 25.61 -27.15 -0.47
CA VAL A 489 25.36 -25.80 -0.95
C VAL A 489 26.48 -25.31 -1.86
N TYR A 490 26.17 -24.36 -2.72
CA TYR A 490 27.13 -23.77 -3.63
C TYR A 490 26.85 -22.28 -3.87
N VAL A 491 27.89 -21.54 -4.21
CA VAL A 491 27.85 -20.10 -4.51
C VAL A 491 28.39 -19.89 -5.92
N LEU A 492 27.66 -19.13 -6.73
CA LEU A 492 28.02 -18.71 -8.08
C LEU A 492 28.48 -17.25 -8.06
N GLY A 493 29.62 -16.94 -8.67
CA GLY A 493 30.11 -15.57 -8.81
C GLY A 493 31.62 -15.48 -9.01
N SER A 494 32.23 -14.40 -8.53
CA SER A 494 33.70 -14.25 -8.49
C SER A 494 34.19 -14.02 -7.07
N LYS A 495 35.46 -14.30 -6.77
CA LYS A 495 36.07 -14.01 -5.46
C LYS A 495 36.03 -12.52 -5.11
N LYS A 496 36.21 -11.63 -6.10
CA LYS A 496 36.35 -10.18 -5.90
C LYS A 496 35.09 -9.38 -6.26
N HIS A 497 34.16 -9.98 -7.00
CA HIS A 497 32.95 -9.32 -7.48
C HIS A 497 31.69 -9.93 -6.85
N ARG A 498 30.54 -9.30 -7.13
CA ARG A 498 29.22 -9.68 -6.61
C ARG A 498 28.92 -11.17 -6.85
N LYS A 499 28.20 -11.80 -5.90
CA LYS A 499 27.69 -13.16 -6.10
C LYS A 499 26.41 -13.10 -6.93
N LEU A 500 26.25 -14.03 -7.86
CA LEU A 500 25.04 -14.09 -8.69
C LEU A 500 23.95 -14.91 -8.03
N TYR A 501 24.31 -16.06 -7.47
CA TYR A 501 23.33 -16.99 -6.92
C TYR A 501 23.95 -17.89 -5.87
N VAL A 502 23.16 -18.29 -4.89
CA VAL A 502 23.48 -19.28 -3.87
C VAL A 502 22.44 -20.40 -3.97
N GLY A 503 22.90 -21.61 -4.26
CA GLY A 503 22.04 -22.77 -4.41
C GLY A 503 22.25 -23.82 -3.35
N GLN A 504 21.25 -24.68 -3.20
CA GLN A 504 21.33 -25.92 -2.43
C GLN A 504 20.85 -27.09 -3.27
N ALA A 505 21.37 -28.28 -2.98
CA ALA A 505 20.96 -29.50 -3.64
C ALA A 505 21.03 -30.70 -2.70
N ILE A 506 20.15 -31.67 -2.93
CA ILE A 506 20.28 -33.00 -2.32
C ILE A 506 21.26 -33.88 -3.13
N HIS A 507 21.38 -33.61 -4.44
CA HIS A 507 22.33 -34.25 -5.34
C HIS A 507 23.17 -33.18 -6.06
N LEU A 508 24.27 -32.72 -5.43
CA LEU A 508 25.11 -31.63 -5.95
C LEU A 508 25.64 -31.89 -7.36
N ARG A 509 26.13 -33.11 -7.63
CA ARG A 509 26.64 -33.48 -8.95
C ARG A 509 25.55 -33.34 -10.02
N ASP A 510 24.40 -33.96 -9.81
CA ASP A 510 23.30 -33.95 -10.77
C ASP A 510 22.71 -32.54 -10.94
N ARG A 511 22.58 -31.78 -9.84
CA ARG A 511 22.18 -30.37 -9.86
C ARG A 511 23.09 -29.54 -10.76
N LEU A 512 24.40 -29.64 -10.57
CA LEU A 512 25.37 -28.79 -11.28
C LEU A 512 25.55 -29.25 -12.73
N ALA A 513 25.53 -30.56 -12.99
CA ALA A 513 25.48 -31.13 -14.34
C ALA A 513 24.26 -30.61 -15.12
N GLY A 514 23.11 -30.59 -14.46
CA GLY A 514 21.89 -29.95 -14.94
C GLY A 514 22.13 -28.46 -15.18
N GLN A 515 22.43 -27.68 -14.15
CA GLN A 515 22.50 -26.22 -14.24
C GLN A 515 23.54 -25.67 -15.24
N PHE A 516 24.62 -26.42 -15.52
CA PHE A 516 25.74 -25.99 -16.36
C PHE A 516 26.02 -26.88 -17.58
N ALA A 517 25.00 -27.58 -18.08
CA ALA A 517 25.08 -28.18 -19.42
C ALA A 517 25.36 -27.10 -20.48
N HIS A 518 25.88 -27.53 -21.63
CA HIS A 518 26.49 -26.65 -22.63
C HIS A 518 25.61 -25.44 -23.03
N ASP A 519 24.32 -25.65 -23.26
CA ASP A 519 23.34 -24.61 -23.61
C ASP A 519 23.10 -23.60 -22.48
N ARG A 520 23.09 -24.06 -21.22
CA ARG A 520 22.82 -23.23 -20.04
C ARG A 520 24.06 -22.53 -19.51
N ARG A 521 25.25 -23.03 -19.82
CA ARG A 521 26.52 -22.39 -19.49
C ARG A 521 26.61 -20.99 -20.11
N GLU A 522 26.23 -20.86 -21.37
CA GLU A 522 26.20 -19.58 -22.08
C GLU A 522 25.24 -18.58 -21.44
N LEU A 523 24.07 -19.04 -20.99
CA LEU A 523 23.12 -18.20 -20.25
C LEU A 523 23.78 -17.63 -18.98
N TRP A 524 24.45 -18.47 -18.18
CA TRP A 524 25.15 -18.04 -16.98
C TRP A 524 26.33 -17.10 -17.26
N LEU A 525 27.05 -17.31 -18.37
CA LEU A 525 28.13 -16.42 -18.79
C LEU A 525 27.60 -15.05 -19.24
N GLY A 526 26.44 -15.01 -19.92
CA GLY A 526 25.76 -13.76 -20.27
C GLY A 526 25.38 -12.95 -19.03
N TYR A 527 24.81 -13.59 -18.00
CA TYR A 527 24.54 -12.93 -16.73
C TYR A 527 25.81 -12.50 -15.98
N ALA A 528 26.88 -13.31 -16.03
CA ALA A 528 28.17 -12.93 -15.46
C ALA A 528 28.73 -11.66 -16.10
N ASP A 529 28.64 -11.54 -17.43
CA ASP A 529 29.08 -10.36 -18.18
C ASP A 529 28.28 -9.10 -17.81
N GLN A 530 26.95 -9.20 -17.72
CA GLN A 530 26.06 -8.12 -17.25
C GLN A 530 26.44 -7.59 -15.85
N HIS A 531 27.03 -8.45 -15.01
CA HIS A 531 27.51 -8.10 -13.67
C HIS A 531 29.03 -7.92 -13.59
N GLN A 532 29.70 -7.69 -14.72
CA GLN A 532 31.14 -7.38 -14.82
C GLN A 532 32.05 -8.49 -14.27
N ILE A 533 31.59 -9.74 -14.31
CA ILE A 533 32.38 -10.91 -13.92
C ILE A 533 32.99 -11.51 -15.19
N LYS A 534 34.32 -11.41 -15.32
CA LYS A 534 35.04 -12.00 -16.46
C LYS A 534 34.88 -13.53 -16.44
N PRO A 535 34.74 -14.20 -17.60
CA PRO A 535 34.55 -15.65 -17.68
C PRO A 535 35.56 -16.47 -16.86
N LYS A 536 36.85 -16.11 -16.93
CA LYS A 536 37.94 -16.77 -16.19
C LYS A 536 37.84 -16.65 -14.67
N ASP A 537 37.11 -15.64 -14.18
CA ASP A 537 36.93 -15.34 -12.76
C ASP A 537 35.58 -15.86 -12.23
N PHE A 538 34.73 -16.42 -13.11
CA PHE A 538 33.42 -16.95 -12.77
C PHE A 538 33.51 -18.41 -12.34
N GLY A 539 33.14 -18.68 -11.09
CA GLY A 539 33.29 -19.99 -10.49
C GLY A 539 32.13 -20.42 -9.59
N ILE A 540 32.20 -21.71 -9.24
CA ILE A 540 31.25 -22.41 -8.36
C ILE A 540 32.01 -22.83 -7.10
N TRP A 541 31.73 -22.19 -5.95
CA TRP A 541 32.28 -22.62 -4.66
C TRP A 541 31.32 -23.56 -3.97
N ILE A 542 31.75 -24.80 -3.74
CA ILE A 542 30.87 -25.87 -3.25
C ILE A 542 31.24 -26.27 -1.83
N ARG A 543 30.24 -26.46 -0.97
CA ARG A 543 30.37 -27.06 0.35
C ARG A 543 29.47 -28.29 0.47
N PRO A 544 30.04 -29.51 0.39
CA PRO A 544 29.33 -30.73 0.73
C PRO A 544 28.91 -30.72 2.20
N LEU A 545 27.71 -31.20 2.48
CA LEU A 545 27.19 -31.40 3.83
C LEU A 545 27.01 -32.90 4.04
N GLN A 546 27.95 -33.51 4.79
CA GLN A 546 27.89 -34.93 5.12
C GLN A 546 26.74 -35.17 6.11
N GLN A 547 25.85 -36.12 5.80
CA GLN A 547 24.72 -36.50 6.65
C GLN A 547 23.79 -35.32 7.02
N ALA A 548 23.54 -34.43 6.07
CA ALA A 548 22.66 -33.28 6.27
C ALA A 548 21.27 -33.73 6.76
N ARG A 549 20.85 -33.22 7.92
CA ARG A 549 19.49 -33.44 8.44
C ARG A 549 18.48 -32.77 7.50
N PRO A 550 17.20 -33.20 7.48
CA PRO A 550 16.16 -32.51 6.73
C PRO A 550 16.16 -30.99 7.01
N GLY A 551 16.13 -30.19 5.94
CA GLY A 551 16.16 -28.73 6.00
C GLY A 551 17.52 -28.08 6.30
N GLU A 552 18.58 -28.86 6.49
CA GLU A 552 19.92 -28.33 6.80
C GLU A 552 20.56 -27.61 5.61
N THR A 553 20.47 -28.19 4.41
CA THR A 553 20.98 -27.58 3.17
C THR A 553 20.35 -26.20 2.92
N MET A 554 19.06 -26.07 3.19
CA MET A 554 18.34 -24.80 3.03
C MET A 554 18.65 -23.78 4.13
N ALA A 555 18.92 -24.21 5.36
CA ALA A 555 19.42 -23.32 6.41
C ALA A 555 20.81 -22.75 6.05
N TRP A 556 21.69 -23.60 5.50
CA TRP A 556 22.98 -23.17 4.95
C TRP A 556 22.81 -22.20 3.79
N GLN A 557 21.93 -22.50 2.83
CA GLN A 557 21.63 -21.59 1.72
C GLN A 557 21.18 -20.24 2.24
N LYS A 558 20.22 -20.20 3.17
CA LYS A 558 19.68 -18.97 3.77
C LYS A 558 20.78 -18.15 4.45
N ARG A 559 21.66 -18.78 5.23
CA ARG A 559 22.78 -18.09 5.88
C ARG A 559 23.76 -17.49 4.85
N LEU A 560 24.01 -18.20 3.75
CA LEU A 560 24.89 -17.74 2.67
C LEU A 560 24.25 -16.63 1.83
N VAL A 561 22.93 -16.66 1.61
CA VAL A 561 22.20 -15.57 0.96
C VAL A 561 22.28 -14.30 1.81
N GLN A 562 22.09 -14.41 3.13
CA GLN A 562 22.25 -13.28 4.06
C GLN A 562 23.68 -12.70 4.05
N GLU A 563 24.69 -13.57 3.99
CA GLU A 563 26.09 -13.16 3.99
C GLU A 563 26.50 -12.48 2.68
N TYR A 564 26.09 -13.05 1.55
CA TYR A 564 26.62 -12.67 0.24
C TYR A 564 25.71 -11.77 -0.58
N GLN A 565 24.44 -11.62 -0.19
CA GLN A 565 23.43 -10.83 -0.90
C GLN A 565 23.48 -11.05 -2.42
N PRO A 566 23.34 -12.31 -2.89
CA PRO A 566 23.46 -12.64 -4.30
C PRO A 566 22.33 -11.99 -5.12
N VAL A 567 22.58 -11.75 -6.41
CA VAL A 567 21.63 -11.07 -7.31
C VAL A 567 20.30 -11.83 -7.44
N PHE A 568 20.33 -13.14 -7.65
CA PHE A 568 19.14 -13.88 -8.11
C PHE A 568 18.37 -14.61 -7.02
N ASN A 569 18.87 -14.69 -5.78
CA ASN A 569 18.05 -15.26 -4.71
C ASN A 569 17.02 -14.22 -4.24
N PRO A 570 15.74 -14.58 -4.13
CA PRO A 570 14.75 -13.69 -3.55
C PRO A 570 15.13 -13.37 -2.10
N ASP A 571 14.88 -12.14 -1.64
CA ASP A 571 15.00 -11.80 -0.22
C ASP A 571 13.82 -12.43 0.54
N LEU A 572 14.01 -13.67 0.96
CA LEU A 572 13.03 -14.43 1.76
C LEU A 572 13.07 -14.05 3.25
N GLY A 573 13.54 -12.82 3.55
CA GLY A 573 13.95 -12.36 4.87
C GLY A 573 13.15 -11.19 5.47
N SER A 574 12.16 -10.62 4.78
CA SER A 574 11.24 -9.62 5.34
C SER A 574 9.89 -10.19 5.74
#